data_AF-A0A370XD33-F1
#
_entry.id   AF-A0A370XD33-F1
#
_cell.length_a   1.000
_cell.length_b   1.000
_cell.length_c   1.000
_cell.angle_alpha   90.00
_cell.angle_beta   90.00
_cell.angle_gamma   90.00
#
_symmetry.space_group_name_H-M   'P 1'
#
loop_
_entity.id
_entity.type
_entity.pdbx_description
1 polymer ?
#
loop_
_entity_poly.entity_id
_entity_poly.type
_entity_poly.pdbx_seq_one_letter_code
_entity_poly.pdbx_strand_id
1 'polypeptide(L)'
;MNNPTHNLFEAGSYELSQDHYDDLCMIRDKLLLMAQLAGTATTNGDHDTMLFIRRSLIGQLFADLSFQMGDVLETVKHTTTGVDLAQAH
;
A
#
# COMPACT_ATOMS: atom_id res chain seq x y z
N MET A 1 -11.24 35.93 -6.25
CA MET A 1 -11.62 34.51 -6.40
C MET A 1 -10.84 33.94 -7.56
N ASN A 2 -9.65 33.40 -7.31
CA ASN A 2 -8.85 32.70 -8.33
C ASN A 2 -8.74 31.25 -7.86
N ASN A 3 -9.46 30.36 -8.54
CA ASN A 3 -9.39 28.93 -8.33
C ASN A 3 -8.31 28.42 -9.29
N PRO A 4 -7.12 27.97 -8.82
CA PRO A 4 -6.20 27.32 -9.72
C PRO A 4 -6.77 25.93 -10.00
N THR A 5 -7.10 25.71 -11.26
CA THR A 5 -7.36 24.39 -11.82
C THR A 5 -6.19 23.49 -11.47
N HIS A 6 -6.39 22.60 -10.50
CA HIS A 6 -5.51 21.46 -10.27
C HIS A 6 -5.53 20.61 -11.53
N ASN A 7 -4.50 20.78 -12.36
CA ASN A 7 -4.20 19.90 -13.48
C ASN A 7 -3.91 18.51 -12.91
N LEU A 8 -4.95 17.68 -12.79
CA LEU A 8 -4.89 16.27 -12.38
C LEU A 8 -4.02 15.37 -13.29
N PHE A 9 -3.44 15.93 -14.36
CA PHE A 9 -2.67 15.21 -15.38
C PHE A 9 -1.30 15.81 -15.68
N GLU A 10 -0.87 16.85 -14.98
CA GLU A 10 0.56 17.17 -14.94
C GLU A 10 1.21 16.22 -13.94
N ALA A 11 2.28 15.53 -14.35
CA ALA A 11 3.20 14.84 -13.44
C ALA A 11 3.96 15.86 -12.57
N GLY A 12 3.24 16.83 -12.01
CA GLY A 12 3.73 17.82 -11.10
C GLY A 12 3.89 17.14 -9.76
N SER A 13 5.14 16.80 -9.43
CA SER A 13 5.68 16.83 -8.07
C SER A 13 4.63 16.54 -7.00
N TYR A 14 4.03 15.35 -7.03
CA TYR A 14 3.18 14.90 -5.94
C TYR A 14 4.11 14.49 -4.79
N GLU A 15 4.64 15.50 -4.10
CA GLU A 15 5.34 15.28 -2.84
C GLU A 15 4.31 14.88 -1.80
N LEU A 16 4.31 13.59 -1.47
CA LEU A 16 3.65 13.12 -0.28
C LEU A 16 4.32 13.79 0.92
N SER A 17 3.54 14.53 1.71
CA SER A 17 3.98 14.95 3.05
C SER A 17 4.46 13.73 3.83
N GLN A 18 5.51 13.89 4.64
CA GLN A 18 6.07 12.83 5.47
C GLN A 18 4.98 12.12 6.29
N ASP A 19 4.05 12.88 6.87
CA ASP A 19 2.94 12.33 7.66
C ASP A 19 2.05 11.39 6.81
N HIS A 20 1.75 11.77 5.57
CA HIS A 20 0.96 10.94 4.65
C HIS A 20 1.73 9.70 4.18
N TYR A 21 3.04 9.82 3.98
CA TYR A 21 3.90 8.68 3.65
C TYR A 21 3.96 7.67 4.79
N ASP A 22 4.08 8.14 6.03
CA ASP A 22 4.11 7.31 7.24
C ASP A 22 2.76 6.63 7.49
N ASP A 23 1.64 7.32 7.25
CA ASP A 23 0.29 6.73 7.30
C ASP A 23 0.13 5.59 6.28
N LEU A 24 0.62 5.77 5.05
CA LEU A 24 0.58 4.75 4.01
C LEU A 24 1.48 3.54 4.37
N CYS A 25 2.65 3.78 4.98
CA CYS A 25 3.48 2.71 5.52
C CYS A 25 2.76 1.92 6.63
N MET A 26 2.07 2.61 7.53
CA MET A 26 1.27 1.97 8.57
C MET A 26 0.11 1.15 7.97
N ILE A 27 -0.54 1.64 6.91
CA ILE A 27 -1.60 0.90 6.20
C ILE A 27 -1.03 -0.38 5.56
N ARG A 28 0.12 -0.28 4.88
CA ARG A 28 0.84 -1.44 4.31
C ARG A 28 1.10 -2.51 5.38
N ASP A 29 1.59 -2.10 6.55
CA ASP A 29 1.96 -3.03 7.62
C ASP A 29 0.71 -3.69 8.24
N LYS A 30 -0.39 -2.95 8.40
CA LYS A 30 -1.67 -3.52 8.86
C LYS A 30 -2.24 -4.53 7.87
N LEU A 31 -2.13 -4.28 6.57
CA LEU A 31 -2.54 -5.23 5.54
C LEU A 31 -1.72 -6.52 5.63
N LEU A 32 -0.40 -6.43 5.79
CA LEU A 32 0.46 -7.61 5.95
C LEU A 32 0.11 -8.39 7.22
N LEU A 33 -0.17 -7.70 8.34
CA LEU A 33 -0.61 -8.34 9.57
C LEU A 33 -1.95 -9.08 9.39
N MET A 34 -2.91 -8.47 8.69
CA MET A 34 -4.19 -9.11 8.41
C MET A 34 -4.03 -10.34 7.50
N ALA A 35 -3.10 -10.29 6.54
CA ALA A 35 -2.75 -11.44 5.71
C ALA A 35 -2.23 -12.62 6.55
N GLN A 36 -1.30 -12.35 7.47
CA GLN A 36 -0.75 -13.35 8.37
C GLN A 36 -1.82 -13.96 9.28
N LEU A 37 -2.66 -13.12 9.90
CA LEU A 37 -3.76 -13.57 10.77
C LEU A 37 -4.81 -14.40 10.03
N ALA A 38 -5.04 -14.12 8.75
CA ALA A 38 -5.92 -14.92 7.92
C ALA A 38 -5.34 -16.32 7.66
N GLY A 39 -4.02 -16.46 7.49
CA GLY A 39 -3.35 -17.73 7.19
C GLY A 39 -3.12 -18.71 8.36
N THR A 40 -3.23 -18.28 9.63
CA THR A 40 -2.80 -19.09 10.79
C THR A 40 -3.85 -20.03 11.41
N ALA A 41 -5.10 -20.04 10.95
CA ALA A 41 -6.13 -20.88 11.56
C ALA A 41 -6.22 -22.26 10.90
N THR A 42 -5.65 -23.28 11.54
CA THR A 42 -5.81 -24.69 11.17
C THR A 42 -7.03 -25.28 11.87
N THR A 43 -8.19 -25.30 11.21
CA THR A 43 -9.37 -26.01 11.70
C THR A 43 -9.57 -27.27 10.87
N ASN A 44 -9.20 -28.42 11.46
CA ASN A 44 -9.30 -29.73 10.85
C ASN A 44 -10.77 -30.19 10.86
N GLY A 45 -11.50 -29.89 9.79
CA GLY A 45 -12.88 -30.33 9.60
C GLY A 45 -13.38 -30.08 8.18
N ASP A 46 -14.14 -31.03 7.61
CA ASP A 46 -14.64 -30.98 6.23
C ASP A 46 -15.59 -29.77 5.99
N HIS A 47 -16.33 -29.37 7.03
CA HIS A 47 -17.17 -28.15 7.02
C HIS A 47 -16.36 -26.85 7.12
N ASP A 48 -15.24 -26.90 7.83
CA ASP A 48 -14.35 -25.76 8.02
C ASP A 48 -13.42 -25.53 6.83
N THR A 49 -13.32 -26.49 5.90
CA THR A 49 -12.46 -26.39 4.71
C THR A 49 -12.92 -25.25 3.79
N MET A 50 -14.22 -25.04 3.62
CA MET A 50 -14.73 -23.92 2.81
C MET A 50 -14.50 -22.55 3.49
N LEU A 51 -14.58 -22.49 4.82
CA LEU A 51 -14.25 -21.31 5.61
C LEU A 51 -12.74 -21.03 5.56
N PHE A 52 -11.93 -22.07 5.62
CA PHE A 52 -10.48 -22.02 5.45
C PHE A 52 -10.10 -21.45 4.08
N ILE A 53 -10.64 -21.99 2.98
CA ILE A 53 -10.40 -21.48 1.62
C ILE A 53 -10.75 -19.99 1.52
N ARG A 54 -11.93 -19.59 2.00
CA ARG A 54 -12.35 -18.17 1.96
C ARG A 54 -11.42 -17.28 2.78
N ARG A 55 -11.00 -17.74 3.96
CA ARG A 55 -10.07 -17.02 4.83
C ARG A 55 -8.69 -16.91 4.20
N SER A 56 -8.18 -17.97 3.58
CA SER A 56 -6.92 -17.94 2.84
C SER A 56 -6.96 -16.96 1.66
N LEU A 57 -8.06 -16.92 0.90
CA LEU A 57 -8.24 -15.95 -0.19
C LEU A 57 -8.26 -14.51 0.32
N ILE A 58 -8.92 -14.24 1.45
CA ILE A 58 -8.90 -12.93 2.10
C ILE A 58 -7.48 -12.57 2.55
N GLY A 59 -6.74 -13.54 3.13
CA GLY A 59 -5.36 -13.34 3.53
C GLY A 59 -4.45 -13.00 2.34
N GLN A 60 -4.62 -13.72 1.24
CA GLN A 60 -3.89 -13.47 0.00
C GLN A 60 -4.20 -12.08 -0.55
N LEU A 61 -5.47 -11.65 -0.57
CA LEU A 61 -5.85 -10.31 -0.99
C LEU A 61 -5.15 -9.22 -0.15
N PHE A 62 -5.09 -9.39 1.17
CA PHE A 62 -4.39 -8.44 2.03
C PHE A 62 -2.87 -8.42 1.79
N ALA A 63 -2.26 -9.58 1.50
CA ALA A 63 -0.84 -9.65 1.14
C ALA A 63 -0.57 -8.92 -0.17
N ASP A 64 -1.37 -9.20 -1.21
CA ASP A 64 -1.22 -8.58 -2.53
C ASP A 64 -1.36 -7.05 -2.45
N LEU A 65 -2.34 -6.55 -1.70
CA LEU A 65 -2.52 -5.11 -1.47
C LEU A 65 -1.35 -4.50 -0.68
N SER A 66 -0.82 -5.21 0.31
CA SER A 66 0.36 -4.76 1.06
C SER A 66 1.59 -4.63 0.14
N PHE A 67 1.85 -5.63 -0.71
CA PHE A 67 2.97 -5.57 -1.65
C PHE A 67 2.81 -4.47 -2.70
N GLN A 68 1.62 -4.34 -3.30
CA GLN A 68 1.35 -3.25 -4.24
C GLN A 68 1.54 -1.86 -3.61
N MET A 69 1.11 -1.69 -2.35
CA MET A 69 1.37 -0.45 -1.62
C MET A 69 2.87 -0.23 -1.37
N GLY A 70 3.62 -1.31 -1.09
CA GLY A 70 5.08 -1.28 -0.97
C GLY A 70 5.76 -0.75 -2.24
N ASP A 71 5.39 -1.28 -3.41
CA ASP A 71 5.95 -0.88 -4.70
C ASP A 71 5.66 0.60 -5.02
N VAL A 72 4.46 1.06 -4.69
CA VAL A 72 4.07 2.48 -4.83
C VAL A 72 4.90 3.36 -3.90
N LEU A 73 5.05 2.98 -2.63
CA LEU A 73 5.85 3.75 -1.65
C LEU A 73 7.33 3.80 -2.04
N GLU A 74 7.87 2.71 -2.57
CA GLU A 74 9.24 2.67 -3.11
C GLU A 74 9.39 3.63 -4.29
N THR A 75 8.44 3.60 -5.24
CA THR A 75 8.42 4.52 -6.39
C THR A 75 8.38 5.98 -5.94
N VAL A 76 7.50 6.32 -5.00
CA VAL A 76 7.39 7.67 -4.42
C VAL A 76 8.73 8.11 -3.82
N LYS A 77 9.32 7.28 -2.97
CA LYS A 77 10.61 7.57 -2.31
C LYS A 77 11.72 7.85 -3.32
N HIS A 78 11.80 7.06 -4.39
CA HIS A 78 12.80 7.26 -5.45
C HIS A 78 12.54 8.50 -6.29
N THR A 79 11.27 8.84 -6.57
CA THR A 79 10.94 10.07 -7.29
C THR A 79 11.27 11.33 -6.49
N THR A 80 11.04 11.35 -5.18
CA THR A 80 11.43 12.48 -4.32
C THR A 80 12.95 12.67 -4.30
N THR A 81 13.71 11.58 -4.21
CA THR A 81 15.18 11.63 -4.21
C THR A 81 15.76 12.10 -5.56
N GLY A 82 15.07 11.81 -6.67
CA GLY A 82 15.50 12.21 -8.02
C GLY A 82 15.25 13.69 -8.34
N VAL A 83 14.21 14.29 -7.77
CA VAL A 83 13.91 15.73 -7.95
C VAL A 83 14.89 16.60 -7.16
N ASP A 84 15.23 16.21 -5.93
CA ASP A 84 16.23 16.92 -5.11
C ASP A 84 17.62 16.97 -5.79
N LEU A 85 17.98 15.93 -6.53
CA LEU A 85 19.25 15.85 -7.26
C LEU A 85 19.26 16.69 -8.55
N ALA A 86 18.10 16.87 -9.19
CA ALA A 86 17.97 17.67 -10.41
C ALA A 86 17.91 19.18 -10.14
N GLN A 87 17.56 19.58 -8.91
CA GLN A 87 17.43 20.99 -8.51
C GLN A 87 18.73 21.57 -7.92
N ALA A 88 19.75 20.73 -7.72
CA ALA A 88 21.06 21.11 -7.18
C ALA A 88 22.13 21.42 -8.26
N HIS A 89 21.75 21.55 -9.54
CA HIS A 89 22.66 21.82 -10.66
C HIS A 89 22.31 23.09 -11.45
#